data_AF-A0A7R9L630-F1
#
_entry.id   AF-A0A7R9L630-F1
#
_cell.length_a   1.000
_cell.length_b   1.000
_cell.length_c   1.000
_cell.angle_alpha   90.00
_cell.angle_beta   90.00
_cell.angle_gamma   90.00
#
_symmetry.space_group_name_H-M   'P 1'
#
loop_
_entity.id
_entity.type
_entity.pdbx_description
1 polymer ?
#
loop_
_entity_poly.entity_id
_entity_poly.type
_entity_poly.pdbx_seq_one_letter_code
_entity_poly.pdbx_strand_id
1 'polypeptide(L)'
;MAEEQEQDFSKLSIDDRCAHKNWKARLSGYESLTSLFQTLDDEKSPEFVKYAPIVKKLVVDSNAAAQEKGLAAVLAFVENYATAGKYVEGVVSGIITKCLISPKVKTRETAHEIVLMFV
;
A
#
# COMPACT_ATOMS: atom_id res chain seq x y z
N MET A 1 13.29 1.42 31.34
CA MET A 1 11.93 1.97 31.52
C MET A 1 11.70 3.01 30.45
N ALA A 2 11.00 2.61 29.40
CA ALA A 2 10.15 3.43 28.54
C ALA A 2 9.46 2.40 27.65
N GLU A 3 8.37 1.82 28.17
CA GLU A 3 7.40 1.12 27.34
C GLU A 3 6.99 2.13 26.25
N GLU A 4 7.58 1.98 25.06
CA GLU A 4 7.01 2.56 23.85
C GLU A 4 5.63 1.92 23.75
N GLN A 5 4.61 2.64 24.23
CA GLN A 5 3.22 2.27 24.03
C GLN A 5 3.10 1.84 22.57
N GLU A 6 2.91 0.54 22.34
CA GLU A 6 2.20 0.04 21.19
C GLU A 6 0.90 0.82 21.20
N GLN A 7 0.89 1.96 20.52
CA GLN A 7 -0.31 2.71 20.28
C GLN A 7 -1.18 1.70 19.54
N ASP A 8 -2.16 1.17 20.25
CA ASP A 8 -3.06 0.14 19.76
C ASP A 8 -3.97 0.80 18.72
N PHE A 9 -3.41 1.02 17.53
CA PHE A 9 -4.11 1.59 16.39
C PHE A 9 -5.22 0.64 15.91
N SER A 10 -5.28 -0.58 16.46
CA SER A 10 -6.37 -1.55 16.36
C SER A 10 -7.77 -0.94 16.53
N LYS A 11 -7.89 0.14 17.32
CA LYS A 11 -9.15 0.87 17.53
C LYS A 11 -9.57 1.78 16.36
N LEU A 12 -8.64 2.14 15.48
CA LEU A 12 -8.90 2.97 14.30
C LEU A 12 -9.26 2.07 13.12
N SER A 13 -10.13 2.54 12.23
CA SER A 13 -10.40 1.87 10.96
C SER A 13 -9.16 1.89 10.06
N ILE A 14 -9.11 0.97 9.09
CA ILE A 14 -7.98 0.85 8.15
C ILE A 14 -7.75 2.18 7.42
N ASP A 15 -8.83 2.85 7.00
CA ASP A 15 -8.80 4.17 6.35
C ASP A 15 -8.09 5.23 7.22
N ASP A 16 -8.47 5.33 8.51
CA ASP A 16 -7.87 6.27 9.47
C ASP A 16 -6.40 5.96 9.73
N ARG A 17 -6.05 4.68 9.86
CA ARG A 17 -4.65 4.24 10.02
C ARG A 17 -3.80 4.67 8.84
N CYS A 18 -4.31 4.49 7.62
CA CYS A 18 -3.60 4.85 6.38
C CYS A 18 -3.37 6.35 6.23
N ALA A 19 -4.26 7.18 6.76
CA ALA A 19 -4.17 8.64 6.73
C ALA A 19 -3.50 9.25 7.99
N HIS A 20 -3.13 8.42 8.97
CA HIS A 20 -2.64 8.89 10.25
C HIS A 20 -1.27 9.60 10.14
N LYS A 21 -1.04 10.58 11.00
CA LYS A 21 0.23 11.34 11.04
C LYS A 21 1.42 10.47 11.46
N ASN A 22 1.18 9.46 12.30
CA ASN A 22 2.19 8.50 12.74
C ASN A 22 2.42 7.43 11.67
N TRP A 23 3.64 7.32 11.16
CA TRP A 23 4.01 6.32 10.15
C TRP A 23 3.86 4.87 10.65
N LYS A 24 3.97 4.61 11.97
CA LYS A 24 3.71 3.28 12.56
C LYS A 24 2.25 2.86 12.38
N ALA A 25 1.31 3.81 12.51
CA ALA A 25 -0.11 3.57 12.26
C ALA A 25 -0.37 3.30 10.77
N ARG A 26 0.25 4.09 9.88
CA ARG A 26 0.17 3.87 8.43
C ARG A 26 0.67 2.48 8.05
N LEU A 27 1.83 2.09 8.58
CA LEU A 27 2.41 0.76 8.38
C LEU A 27 1.42 -0.35 8.76
N SER A 28 0.83 -0.29 9.96
CA SER A 28 -0.19 -1.26 10.40
C SER A 28 -1.44 -1.26 9.49
N GLY A 29 -1.88 -0.08 9.03
CA GLY A 29 -2.97 0.05 8.07
C GLY A 29 -2.66 -0.62 6.74
N TYR A 30 -1.42 -0.49 6.24
CA TYR A 30 -1.00 -1.07 4.97
C TYR A 30 -0.86 -2.59 5.04
N GLU A 31 -0.40 -3.12 6.19
CA GLU A 31 -0.40 -4.56 6.43
C GLU A 31 -1.83 -5.11 6.45
N SER A 32 -2.75 -4.42 7.12
CA SER A 32 -4.16 -4.81 7.15
C SER A 32 -4.80 -4.74 5.76
N LEU A 33 -4.45 -3.74 4.95
CA LEU A 33 -4.89 -3.64 3.54
C LEU A 33 -4.35 -4.78 2.69
N THR A 34 -3.07 -5.14 2.87
CA THR A 34 -2.45 -6.24 2.13
C THR A 34 -3.20 -7.52 2.39
N SER A 35 -3.43 -7.86 3.66
CA SER A 35 -4.22 -9.03 4.04
C SER A 35 -5.65 -8.95 3.50
N LEU A 36 -6.29 -7.78 3.59
CA LEU A 36 -7.64 -7.59 3.05
C LEU A 36 -7.67 -7.94 1.55
N PHE A 37 -6.81 -7.33 0.74
CA PHE A 37 -6.76 -7.58 -0.71
C PHE A 37 -6.46 -9.03 -1.07
N GLN A 38 -5.65 -9.73 -0.27
CA GLN A 38 -5.36 -11.16 -0.46
C GLN A 38 -6.51 -12.08 -0.03
N THR A 39 -7.35 -11.65 0.90
CA THR A 39 -8.52 -12.43 1.36
C THR A 39 -9.78 -12.18 0.55
N LEU A 40 -9.79 -11.16 -0.31
CA LEU A 40 -10.92 -10.87 -1.19
C LEU A 40 -10.97 -11.91 -2.32
N ASP A 41 -11.95 -12.81 -2.25
CA ASP A 41 -12.20 -13.82 -3.28
C ASP A 41 -12.87 -13.22 -4.53
N ASP A 42 -13.63 -12.12 -4.35
CA ASP A 42 -14.30 -11.41 -5.43
C ASP A 42 -13.40 -10.30 -6.02
N GLU A 43 -12.89 -10.55 -7.21
CA GLU A 43 -12.04 -9.65 -8.01
C GLU A 43 -12.72 -8.32 -8.41
N LYS A 44 -14.01 -8.13 -8.11
CA LYS A 44 -14.80 -6.92 -8.37
C LYS A 44 -15.38 -6.35 -7.07
N SER A 45 -14.88 -6.79 -5.92
CA SER A 45 -15.36 -6.35 -4.62
C SER A 45 -15.32 -4.81 -4.50
N PRO A 46 -16.38 -4.19 -3.97
CA PRO A 46 -16.43 -2.74 -3.78
C PRO A 46 -15.32 -2.23 -2.83
N GLU A 47 -14.73 -3.09 -2.00
CA GLU A 47 -13.56 -2.78 -1.18
C GLU A 47 -12.38 -2.29 -2.02
N PHE A 48 -12.12 -2.89 -3.18
CA PHE A 48 -11.04 -2.41 -4.06
C PHE A 48 -11.29 -0.97 -4.50
N VAL A 49 -12.51 -0.65 -4.92
CA VAL A 49 -12.89 0.72 -5.31
C VAL A 49 -12.76 1.69 -4.13
N LYS A 50 -13.16 1.26 -2.93
CA LYS A 50 -13.05 2.06 -1.70
C LYS A 50 -11.60 2.44 -1.40
N TYR A 51 -10.66 1.49 -1.49
CA TYR A 51 -9.27 1.71 -1.10
C TYR A 51 -8.35 2.16 -2.25
N ALA A 52 -8.79 2.08 -3.51
CA ALA A 52 -8.03 2.54 -4.66
C ALA A 52 -7.46 3.98 -4.58
N PRO A 53 -8.17 5.01 -4.04
CA PRO A 53 -7.56 6.33 -3.84
C PRO A 53 -6.44 6.34 -2.80
N ILE A 54 -6.45 5.41 -1.85
CA ILE A 54 -5.39 5.24 -0.84
C ILE A 54 -4.18 4.55 -1.49
N VAL A 55 -4.38 3.54 -2.36
CA VAL A 55 -3.32 2.78 -3.05
C VAL A 55 -2.31 3.70 -3.76
N LYS A 56 -2.78 4.74 -4.45
CA LYS A 56 -1.90 5.73 -5.10
C LYS A 56 -1.04 6.53 -4.11
N LYS A 57 -1.50 6.71 -2.87
CA LYS A 57 -0.75 7.42 -1.82
C LYS A 57 0.27 6.53 -1.13
N LEU A 58 0.04 5.21 -1.11
CA LEU A 58 0.95 4.22 -0.52
C LEU A 58 2.35 4.26 -1.15
N VAL A 59 2.40 4.32 -2.48
CA VAL A 59 3.66 4.32 -3.25
C VAL A 59 4.52 5.56 -3.02
N VAL A 60 3.92 6.67 -2.58
CA VAL A 60 4.60 7.95 -2.33
C VAL A 60 4.75 8.28 -0.84
N ASP A 61 4.59 7.31 0.06
CA ASP A 61 4.76 7.54 1.50
C ASP A 61 6.14 8.16 1.81
N SER A 62 6.18 9.07 2.79
CA SER A 62 7.39 9.79 3.18
C SER A 62 8.34 8.95 4.04
N ASN A 63 7.84 7.91 4.69
CA ASN A 63 8.63 7.00 5.51
C ASN A 63 8.92 5.72 4.71
N ALA A 64 10.19 5.34 4.63
CA ALA A 64 10.61 4.18 3.83
C ALA A 64 10.02 2.85 4.32
N ALA A 65 9.83 2.64 5.62
CA ALA A 65 9.27 1.39 6.15
C ALA A 65 7.78 1.27 5.84
N ALA A 66 7.02 2.37 5.99
CA ALA A 66 5.62 2.43 5.60
C ALA A 66 5.48 2.27 4.08
N GLN A 67 6.34 2.92 3.28
CA GLN A 67 6.33 2.79 1.82
C GLN A 67 6.54 1.34 1.36
N GLU A 68 7.48 0.59 1.95
CA GLU A 68 7.70 -0.82 1.61
C GLU A 68 6.46 -1.68 1.86
N LYS A 69 5.77 -1.48 2.99
CA LYS A 69 4.49 -2.17 3.26
C LYS A 69 3.36 -1.68 2.35
N GLY A 70 3.37 -0.39 2.01
CA GLY A 70 2.46 0.19 1.03
C GLY A 70 2.61 -0.44 -0.35
N LEU A 71 3.84 -0.71 -0.80
CA LEU A 71 4.10 -1.40 -2.06
C LEU A 71 3.57 -2.84 -2.04
N ALA A 72 3.75 -3.58 -0.94
CA ALA A 72 3.16 -4.91 -0.81
C ALA A 72 1.62 -4.88 -0.91
N ALA A 73 0.97 -3.87 -0.31
CA ALA A 73 -0.47 -3.68 -0.44
C ALA A 73 -0.89 -3.32 -1.87
N VAL A 74 -0.09 -2.50 -2.57
CA VAL A 74 -0.34 -2.15 -3.99
C VAL A 74 -0.20 -3.39 -4.87
N LEU A 75 0.81 -4.22 -4.63
CA LEU A 75 1.00 -5.46 -5.37
C LEU A 75 -0.23 -6.37 -5.22
N ALA A 76 -0.64 -6.66 -3.98
CA ALA A 76 -1.84 -7.45 -3.71
C ALA A 76 -3.10 -6.83 -4.34
N PHE A 77 -3.22 -5.50 -4.35
CA PHE A 77 -4.32 -4.81 -5.03
C PHE A 77 -4.32 -5.07 -6.54
N VAL A 78 -3.16 -4.99 -7.20
CA VAL A 78 -3.07 -5.19 -8.66
C VAL A 78 -3.27 -6.66 -9.03
N GLU A 79 -2.78 -7.59 -8.19
CA GLU A 79 -2.94 -9.03 -8.41
C GLU A 79 -4.40 -9.50 -8.28
N ASN A 80 -5.16 -8.96 -7.32
CA ASN A 80 -6.49 -9.48 -6.99
C ASN A 80 -7.64 -8.65 -7.60
N TYR A 81 -7.39 -7.45 -8.11
CA TYR A 81 -8.45 -6.59 -8.63
C TYR A 81 -8.54 -6.61 -10.16
N ALA A 82 -9.65 -7.11 -10.69
CA ALA A 82 -9.89 -7.26 -12.13
C ALA A 82 -9.82 -5.94 -12.92
N THR A 83 -10.05 -4.80 -12.25
CA THR A 83 -10.06 -3.47 -12.89
C THR A 83 -8.88 -2.61 -12.43
N ALA A 84 -7.80 -3.22 -11.93
CA ALA A 84 -6.60 -2.52 -11.49
C ALA A 84 -6.00 -1.63 -12.58
N GLY A 85 -6.10 -2.02 -13.86
CA GLY A 85 -5.57 -1.27 -15.01
C GLY A 85 -6.02 0.19 -15.08
N LYS A 86 -7.18 0.57 -14.51
CA LYS A 86 -7.62 1.98 -14.45
C LYS A 86 -6.75 2.85 -13.53
N TYR A 87 -5.97 2.24 -12.66
CA TYR A 87 -5.17 2.90 -11.64
C TYR A 87 -3.68 2.96 -12.01
N VAL A 88 -3.29 2.36 -13.15
CA VAL A 88 -1.90 2.28 -13.63
C VAL A 88 -1.22 3.64 -13.67
N GLU A 89 -1.86 4.67 -14.25
CA GLU A 89 -1.26 6.00 -14.41
C GLU A 89 -0.81 6.58 -13.06
N GLY A 90 -1.68 6.50 -12.04
CA GLY A 90 -1.39 7.05 -10.72
C GLY A 90 -0.36 6.24 -9.93
N VAL A 91 -0.41 4.91 -10.05
CA VAL A 91 0.51 4.01 -9.33
C VAL A 91 1.91 4.07 -9.94
N VAL A 92 2.00 3.96 -11.26
CA VAL A 92 3.29 3.97 -12.00
C VAL A 92 3.96 5.34 -11.88
N SER A 93 3.21 6.44 -11.96
CA SER A 93 3.75 7.78 -11.73
C SER A 93 4.40 7.92 -10.34
N GLY A 94 3.74 7.41 -9.29
CA GLY A 94 4.29 7.39 -7.94
C GLY A 94 5.54 6.52 -7.81
N ILE A 95 5.54 5.34 -8.45
CA ILE A 95 6.69 4.42 -8.49
C ILE A 95 7.91 5.08 -9.15
N ILE A 96 7.74 5.73 -10.30
CA ILE A 96 8.84 6.39 -11.01
C ILE A 96 9.42 7.51 -10.14
N THR A 97 8.55 8.28 -9.48
CA THR A 97 8.95 9.44 -8.68
C THR A 97 9.77 9.06 -7.44
N LYS A 98 9.44 7.93 -6.79
CA LYS A 98 10.01 7.60 -5.46
C LYS A 98 10.62 6.21 -5.33
N CYS A 99 10.04 5.20 -5.96
CA CYS A 99 10.43 3.81 -5.74
C CYS A 99 11.65 3.41 -6.57
N LEU A 100 11.72 3.84 -7.84
CA LEU A 100 12.84 3.49 -8.74
C LEU A 100 14.17 4.12 -8.31
N ILE A 101 14.11 5.31 -7.71
CA ILE A 101 15.28 6.02 -7.19
C ILE A 101 15.65 5.60 -5.76
N SER A 102 14.91 4.65 -5.16
CA SER A 102 15.17 4.22 -3.80
C SER A 102 16.55 3.53 -3.68
N PRO A 103 17.33 3.81 -2.62
CA PRO A 103 18.56 3.08 -2.34
C PRO A 103 18.29 1.63 -1.90
N LYS A 104 17.05 1.30 -1.52
CA LYS A 104 16.66 -0.06 -1.11
C LYS A 104 16.33 -0.92 -2.32
N VAL A 105 17.10 -2.00 -2.49
CA VAL A 105 16.92 -2.98 -3.58
C VAL A 105 15.50 -3.55 -3.57
N LYS A 106 15.02 -4.01 -2.41
CA LYS A 106 13.69 -4.59 -2.26
C LYS A 106 12.56 -3.67 -2.73
N THR A 107 12.63 -2.37 -2.40
CA THR A 107 11.65 -1.37 -2.86
C THR A 107 11.63 -1.28 -4.39
N ARG A 108 12.79 -1.32 -5.04
CA ARG A 108 12.88 -1.28 -6.51
C ARG A 108 12.35 -2.56 -7.15
N GLU A 109 12.66 -3.72 -6.58
CA GLU A 109 12.18 -5.01 -7.07
C GLU A 109 10.66 -5.13 -6.97
N THR A 110 10.07 -4.84 -5.81
CA THR A 110 8.60 -4.86 -5.66
C THR A 110 7.94 -3.81 -6.55
N ALA A 111 8.54 -2.63 -6.72
CA ALA A 111 8.01 -1.64 -7.64
C ALA A 111 8.07 -2.09 -9.10
N HIS A 112 9.12 -2.80 -9.50
CA HIS A 112 9.22 -3.40 -10.83
C HIS A 112 8.15 -4.48 -11.03
N GLU A 113 7.93 -5.35 -10.05
CA GLU A 113 6.90 -6.38 -10.07
C GLU A 113 5.50 -5.78 -10.22
N ILE A 114 5.18 -4.72 -9.48
CA ILE A 114 3.90 -3.99 -9.62
C ILE A 114 3.73 -3.45 -11.05
N VAL A 115 4.79 -2.89 -11.65
CA VAL A 115 4.72 -2.37 -13.02
C VAL A 115 4.49 -3.50 -14.02
N LEU A 116 5.13 -4.65 -13.84
CA LEU A 116 4.94 -5.82 -14.70
C LEU A 116 3.52 -6.40 -14.59
N MET A 117 2.89 -6.36 -13.42
CA MET A 117 1.51 -6.82 -13.23
C MET A 117 0.46 -5.98 -13.99
N PHE A 118 0.80 -4.77 -14.43
CA PHE A 118 -0.10 -3.94 -15.24
C PHE A 118 -0.02 -4.21 -16.76
N VAL A 119 0.94 -5.01 -17.21
CA VAL A 119 1.21 -5.30 -18.64
C VAL A 119 0.71 -6.69 -19.00
#